data_AF-M7SZ64-F1
#
_entry.id   AF-M7SZ64-F1
#
_cell.length_a   1.000
_cell.length_b   1.000
_cell.length_c   1.000
_cell.angle_alpha   90.00
_cell.angle_beta   90.00
_cell.angle_gamma   90.00
#
_symmetry.space_group_name_H-M   'P 1'
#
loop_
_entity.id
_entity.type
_entity.pdbx_description
1 polymer ?
#
loop_
_entity_poly.entity_id
_entity_poly.type
_entity_poly.pdbx_seq_one_letter_code
_entity_poly.pdbx_strand_id
1 'polypeptide(L)'
;MHDLTQDPRGGSFTVEFGTRSIISETDPEAHKQMRASLAGAFSERSINEQEHLVSFSIDKFMCLVGHKGARPEGVDMTEAFEALTFDITGDLAFGEPFGALDNGK
;
A
#
# COMPACT_ATOMS: atom_id res chain seq x y z
N MET A 1 24.70 -26.12 -6.78
CA MET A 1 23.43 -26.22 -6.03
C MET A 1 23.48 -25.10 -5.02
N HIS A 2 23.03 -23.91 -5.42
CA HIS A 2 23.15 -22.69 -4.62
C HIS A 2 22.00 -22.65 -3.61
N ASP A 3 22.38 -22.43 -2.36
CA ASP A 3 21.54 -22.37 -1.17
C ASP A 3 20.57 -21.18 -1.26
N LEU A 4 19.27 -21.46 -1.17
CA LEU A 4 18.17 -20.50 -1.29
C LEU A 4 17.84 -19.80 0.05
N THR A 5 18.66 -19.96 1.08
CA THR A 5 18.45 -19.27 2.37
C THR A 5 19.01 -17.85 2.43
N GLN A 6 19.66 -17.38 1.36
CA GLN A 6 20.10 -15.99 1.21
C GLN A 6 19.37 -15.29 0.06
N ASP A 7 18.06 -15.11 0.18
CA ASP A 7 17.37 -14.07 -0.58
C ASP A 7 17.26 -12.80 0.30
N PRO A 8 18.07 -11.76 0.06
CA PRO A 8 18.02 -10.52 0.82
C PRO A 8 16.78 -9.66 0.52
N ARG A 9 15.90 -10.07 -0.41
CA ARG A 9 14.74 -9.27 -0.86
C ARG A 9 13.51 -9.34 0.07
N GLY A 10 13.68 -9.82 1.30
CA GLY A 10 12.66 -9.72 2.36
C GLY A 10 13.12 -8.92 3.59
N GLY A 11 14.34 -8.36 3.56
CA GLY A 11 15.00 -7.75 4.72
C GLY A 11 14.95 -6.23 4.74
N SER A 12 13.96 -5.69 5.46
CA SER A 12 14.02 -4.42 6.22
C SER A 12 14.47 -3.14 5.50
N PHE A 13 13.51 -2.45 4.88
CA PHE A 13 13.62 -1.04 4.48
C PHE A 13 13.90 -0.07 5.66
N THR A 14 13.76 -0.51 6.92
CA THR A 14 13.78 0.37 8.10
C THR A 14 15.07 0.29 8.92
N VAL A 15 15.91 -0.73 8.73
CA VAL A 15 17.15 -0.90 9.49
C VAL A 15 18.23 0.11 9.07
N GLU A 16 18.22 0.60 7.83
CA GLU A 16 19.18 1.62 7.36
C GLU A 16 19.02 2.99 8.03
N PHE A 17 17.82 3.33 8.55
CA PHE A 17 17.53 4.67 9.06
C PHE A 17 17.53 4.79 10.60
N GLY A 18 17.90 3.73 11.33
CA GLY A 18 17.92 3.73 12.81
C GLY A 18 16.56 4.05 13.46
N THR A 19 15.48 4.08 12.68
CA THR A 19 14.16 4.51 13.12
C THR A 19 13.32 3.28 13.43
N ARG A 20 12.92 3.11 14.68
CA ARG A 20 12.07 1.99 15.09
C ARG A 20 10.66 2.22 14.57
N SER A 21 10.15 1.26 13.80
CA SER A 21 8.80 1.27 13.22
C SER A 21 8.03 0.05 13.71
N ILE A 22 6.70 0.09 13.66
CA ILE A 22 5.88 -1.08 13.99
C ILE A 22 6.17 -2.29 13.09
N ILE A 23 6.62 -2.06 11.84
CA ILE A 23 6.89 -3.12 10.87
C ILE A 23 8.17 -3.91 11.23
N SER A 24 9.12 -3.25 11.90
CA SER A 24 10.46 -3.80 12.12
C SER A 24 10.89 -3.92 13.58
N GLU A 25 10.02 -3.55 14.52
CA GLU A 25 10.27 -3.72 15.95
C GLU A 25 10.28 -5.21 16.32
N THR A 26 11.32 -5.64 17.02
CA THR A 26 11.52 -7.04 17.42
C THR A 26 11.23 -7.28 18.90
N ASP A 27 11.24 -6.24 19.73
CA ASP A 27 10.80 -6.34 21.13
C ASP A 27 9.26 -6.46 21.21
N PRO A 28 8.70 -7.56 21.74
CA PRO A 28 7.26 -7.78 21.77
C PRO A 28 6.48 -6.71 22.54
N GLU A 29 7.02 -6.21 23.66
CA GLU A 29 6.31 -5.21 24.47
C GLU A 29 6.32 -3.83 23.81
N ALA A 30 7.44 -3.41 23.22
CA ALA A 30 7.49 -2.20 22.38
C ALA A 30 6.55 -2.31 21.18
N HIS A 31 6.57 -3.43 20.45
CA HIS A 31 5.68 -3.65 19.31
C HIS A 31 4.20 -3.59 19.71
N LYS A 32 3.85 -4.17 20.86
CA LYS A 32 2.49 -4.11 21.42
C LYS A 32 2.04 -2.67 21.71
N GLN A 33 2.91 -1.82 22.24
CA GLN A 33 2.61 -0.41 22.49
C GLN A 33 2.40 0.37 21.19
N MET A 34 3.25 0.14 20.18
CA MET A 34 3.09 0.75 18.85
C MET A 34 1.78 0.32 18.20
N ARG A 35 1.46 -0.99 18.25
CA ARG A 35 0.20 -1.54 17.74
C ARG A 35 -1.01 -0.93 18.43
N ALA A 36 -0.97 -0.80 19.76
CA ALA A 36 -2.08 -0.21 20.51
C ALA A 36 -2.34 1.25 20.09
N SER A 37 -1.29 1.99 19.76
CA SER A 37 -1.40 3.39 19.31
C SER A 37 -2.04 3.51 17.91
N LEU A 38 -1.88 2.51 17.04
CA LEU A 38 -2.46 2.48 15.69
C LEU A 38 -3.84 1.78 15.64
N ALA A 39 -4.20 0.97 16.64
CA ALA A 39 -5.36 0.09 16.59
C ALA A 39 -6.69 0.82 16.29
N GLY A 40 -6.85 2.06 16.76
CA GLY A 40 -8.04 2.86 16.49
C GLY A 40 -8.25 3.17 15.01
N ALA A 41 -7.18 3.42 14.25
CA ALA A 41 -7.25 3.68 12.81
C ALA A 41 -7.71 2.44 12.02
N PHE A 42 -7.47 1.24 12.55
CA PHE A 42 -7.86 -0.04 11.95
C PHE A 42 -9.10 -0.68 12.60
N SER A 43 -9.91 0.10 13.32
CA SER A 43 -11.18 -0.39 13.87
C SER A 43 -12.22 -0.59 12.76
N GLU A 44 -13.17 -1.49 12.95
CA GLU A 44 -14.28 -1.72 11.98
C GLU A 44 -15.01 -0.42 11.65
N ARG A 45 -15.25 0.43 12.66
CA ARG A 45 -15.85 1.74 12.48
C ARG A 45 -15.01 2.63 11.56
N SER A 46 -13.71 2.76 11.85
CA SER A 46 -12.80 3.61 11.06
C SER A 46 -12.68 3.12 9.62
N ILE A 47 -12.60 1.79 9.42
CA ILE A 47 -12.55 1.17 8.10
C ILE A 47 -13.84 1.47 7.32
N ASN A 48 -15.01 1.34 7.95
CA ASN A 48 -16.29 1.65 7.32
C ASN A 48 -16.43 3.15 7.00
N GLU A 49 -15.96 4.02 7.88
CA GLU A 49 -15.95 5.48 7.63
C GLU A 49 -15.06 5.86 6.44
N GLN A 50 -13.99 5.10 6.17
CA GLN A 50 -13.03 5.34 5.09
C GLN A 50 -13.31 4.59 3.78
N GLU A 51 -14.33 3.74 3.73
CA GLU A 51 -14.67 2.92 2.55
C GLU A 51 -14.78 3.75 1.26
N HIS A 52 -15.38 4.94 1.37
CA HIS A 52 -15.58 5.84 0.23
C HIS A 52 -14.28 6.27 -0.45
N LEU A 53 -13.16 6.39 0.30
CA LEU A 53 -11.85 6.74 -0.27
C LEU A 53 -11.30 5.60 -1.12
N VAL A 54 -11.42 4.36 -0.61
CA VAL A 54 -10.99 3.16 -1.32
C VAL A 54 -11.83 2.97 -2.59
N SER A 55 -13.15 3.12 -2.47
CA SER A 55 -14.08 2.98 -3.61
C SER A 55 -13.81 4.04 -4.69
N PHE A 56 -13.49 5.28 -4.33
CA PHE A 56 -13.09 6.31 -5.29
C PHE A 56 -11.83 5.92 -6.09
N SER A 57 -10.80 5.41 -5.41
CA SER A 57 -9.58 4.92 -6.07
C SER A 57 -9.83 3.70 -6.96
N ILE A 58 -10.73 2.79 -6.54
CA ILE A 58 -11.16 1.65 -7.36
C ILE A 58 -11.91 2.12 -8.62
N ASP A 59 -12.80 3.10 -8.51
CA ASP A 59 -13.52 3.65 -9.67
C ASP A 59 -12.56 4.25 -10.71
N LYS A 60 -11.55 4.98 -10.25
CA LYS A 60 -10.47 5.49 -11.12
C LYS A 60 -9.71 4.35 -11.80
N PHE A 61 -9.35 3.31 -11.05
CA PHE A 61 -8.65 2.14 -11.59
C PHE A 61 -9.49 1.43 -12.65
N MET A 62 -10.79 1.22 -12.41
CA MET A 62 -11.70 0.60 -13.37
C MET A 62 -11.81 1.44 -14.65
N CYS A 63 -11.84 2.77 -14.52
CA CYS A 63 -11.80 3.68 -15.66
C CYS A 63 -10.50 3.50 -16.46
N LEU A 64 -9.34 3.52 -15.80
CA LEU A 64 -8.04 3.34 -16.44
C LEU A 64 -7.94 2.00 -17.18
N VAL A 65 -8.31 0.91 -16.51
CA VAL A 65 -8.28 -0.44 -17.09
C VAL A 65 -9.23 -0.55 -18.28
N GLY A 66 -10.44 0.00 -18.18
CA GLY A 66 -11.40 0.02 -19.29
C GLY A 66 -10.89 0.80 -20.51
N HIS A 67 -10.24 1.95 -20.30
CA HIS A 67 -9.75 2.79 -21.40
C HIS A 67 -8.47 2.27 -22.05
N LYS A 68 -7.51 1.80 -21.26
CA LYS A 68 -6.23 1.28 -21.78
C LYS A 68 -6.37 -0.17 -22.24
N GLY A 69 -7.15 -0.99 -21.54
CA GLY A 69 -7.34 -2.41 -21.86
C GLY A 69 -8.10 -2.66 -23.15
N ALA A 70 -8.85 -1.67 -23.63
CA ALA A 70 -9.50 -1.71 -24.94
C ALA A 70 -8.54 -1.45 -26.12
N ARG A 71 -7.29 -1.04 -25.84
CA ARG A 71 -6.28 -0.76 -26.87
C ARG A 71 -5.45 -2.02 -27.18
N PRO A 72 -4.83 -2.13 -28.36
CA PRO A 72 -4.02 -3.29 -28.73
C PRO A 72 -2.84 -3.56 -27.78
N GLU A 73 -2.31 -2.52 -27.13
CA GLU A 73 -1.21 -2.61 -26.17
C GLU A 73 -1.64 -3.25 -24.84
N GLY A 74 -2.94 -3.24 -24.54
CA GLY A 74 -3.48 -3.74 -23.28
C GLY A 74 -3.09 -2.89 -22.07
N VAL A 75 -3.13 -3.51 -20.88
CA VAL A 75 -2.73 -2.91 -19.60
C VAL A 75 -1.79 -3.87 -18.90
N ASP A 76 -0.65 -3.37 -18.44
CA ASP A 76 0.13 -4.09 -17.44
C ASP A 76 -0.61 -4.00 -16.10
N MET A 77 -1.24 -5.11 -15.72
CA MET A 77 -2.00 -5.19 -14.48
C MET A 77 -1.10 -5.05 -13.25
N THR A 78 0.18 -5.39 -13.35
CA THR A 78 1.15 -5.22 -12.26
C THR A 78 1.32 -3.74 -11.95
N GLU A 79 1.66 -2.94 -12.96
CA GLU A 79 1.82 -1.48 -12.83
C GLU A 79 0.50 -0.82 -12.40
N ALA A 80 -0.63 -1.27 -12.94
CA ALA A 80 -1.94 -0.73 -12.58
C ALA A 80 -2.31 -1.01 -11.12
N PHE A 81 -2.03 -2.21 -10.60
CA PHE A 81 -2.26 -2.53 -9.18
C PHE A 81 -1.28 -1.82 -8.26
N GLU A 82 -0.01 -1.67 -8.65
CA GLU A 82 0.96 -0.86 -7.92
C GLU A 82 0.44 0.58 -7.79
N ALA A 83 0.03 1.21 -8.89
CA ALA A 83 -0.55 2.55 -8.88
C ALA A 83 -1.80 2.65 -7.99
N LEU A 84 -2.72 1.69 -8.06
CA LEU A 84 -3.90 1.63 -7.20
C LEU A 84 -3.52 1.56 -5.71
N THR A 85 -2.57 0.70 -5.35
CA THR A 85 -2.16 0.56 -3.94
C THR A 85 -1.45 1.81 -3.41
N PHE A 86 -0.68 2.52 -4.24
CA PHE A 86 -0.09 3.80 -3.87
C PHE A 86 -1.16 4.86 -3.59
N ASP A 87 -2.17 5.01 -4.46
CA ASP A 87 -3.21 6.02 -4.27
C ASP A 87 -4.08 5.72 -3.04
N ILE A 88 -4.49 4.46 -2.85
CA ILE A 88 -5.22 4.05 -1.63
C ILE A 88 -4.38 4.33 -0.37
N THR A 89 -3.08 4.02 -0.39
CA THR A 89 -2.21 4.30 0.76
C THR A 89 -2.09 5.80 1.01
N GLY A 90 -2.01 6.62 -0.04
CA GLY A 90 -2.03 8.08 0.04
C GLY A 90 -3.28 8.59 0.74
N ASP A 91 -4.46 8.19 0.23
CA ASP A 91 -5.75 8.58 0.79
C ASP A 91 -5.88 8.20 2.27
N LEU A 92 -5.52 6.96 2.63
CA LEU A 92 -5.70 6.46 3.99
C LEU A 92 -4.67 7.01 4.99
N ALA A 93 -3.42 7.25 4.56
CA ALA A 93 -2.35 7.68 5.44
C ALA A 93 -2.20 9.21 5.53
N PHE A 94 -2.52 9.94 4.45
CA PHE A 94 -2.26 11.38 4.32
C PHE A 94 -3.51 12.20 3.99
N GLY A 95 -4.64 11.55 3.68
CA GLY A 95 -5.89 12.22 3.32
C GLY A 95 -5.94 12.74 1.89
N GLU A 96 -4.95 12.40 1.06
CA GLU A 96 -4.90 12.74 -0.36
C GLU A 96 -4.17 11.64 -1.16
N PRO A 97 -4.62 11.32 -2.38
CA PRO A 97 -3.96 10.32 -3.22
C PRO A 97 -2.66 10.88 -3.80
N PHE A 98 -1.72 10.00 -4.13
CA PHE A 98 -0.47 10.41 -4.79
C PHE A 98 -0.62 10.73 -6.28
N GLY A 99 -1.79 10.42 -6.86
CA GLY A 99 -2.08 10.61 -8.28
C GLY A 99 -1.38 9.59 -9.18
N ALA A 100 -1.03 8.40 -8.66
CA ALA A 100 -0.36 7.37 -9.42
C ALA A 100 -1.23 6.83 -10.57
N LEU A 101 -2.55 6.72 -10.35
CA LEU A 101 -3.50 6.33 -11.40
C LEU A 101 -3.68 7.40 -12.48
N ASP A 102 -3.51 8.68 -12.13
CA ASP A 102 -3.67 9.81 -13.06
C ASP A 102 -2.41 10.01 -13.92
N ASN A 103 -1.23 9.62 -13.41
CA ASN A 103 0.07 9.80 -14.04
C ASN A 103 0.56 8.56 -14.81
N GLY A 104 -0.24 7.48 -14.85
CA GLY A 104 0.14 6.23 -15.50
C GLY A 104 0.42 6.43 -17.00
N LYS A 105 1.69 6.33 -17.39
CA LYS A 105 2.12 6.22 -18.80
C LYS A 105 1.50 5.01 -19.48
#